data_AF-A0A7X7MWB5-F1
#
_entry.id   AF-A0A7X7MWB5-F1
#
_cell.length_a   1.000
_cell.length_b   1.000
_cell.length_c   1.000
_cell.angle_alpha   90.00
_cell.angle_beta   90.00
_cell.angle_gamma   90.00
#
_symmetry.space_group_name_H-M   'P 1'
#
loop_
_entity.id
_entity.type
_entity.pdbx_description
1 polymer ?
#
loop_
_entity_poly.entity_id
_entity_poly.type
_entity_poly.pdbx_seq_one_letter_code
_entity_poly.pdbx_strand_id
1 'polypeptide(L)' 'MREKILAFIEKNSRIDIKELAILLGEDEIAVAESLAQMEEEGIICGYHTLIDWDRVTT' A
#
# COMPACT_ATOMS: atom_id res chain seq x y z
N MET A 1 3.83 -4.70 12.88
CA MET A 1 4.30 -4.39 11.51
C MET A 1 3.11 -4.26 10.55
N ARG A 2 2.29 -5.30 10.38
CA ARG A 2 1.10 -5.30 9.50
C ARG A 2 0.17 -4.08 9.67
N GLU A 3 -0.22 -3.75 10.90
CA GLU A 3 -1.07 -2.57 11.16
C GLU A 3 -0.44 -1.24 10.70
N LYS A 4 0.89 -1.10 10.83
CA LYS A 4 1.59 0.10 10.37
C LYS A 4 1.58 0.17 8.85
N ILE A 5 1.87 -0.93 8.17
CA ILE A 5 1.83 -1.04 6.71
C ILE A 5 0.43 -0.64 6.20
N LEU A 6 -0.62 -1.19 6.80
CA LEU A 6 -2.01 -0.89 6.44
C LEU A 6 -2.35 0.59 6.64
N ALA A 7 -1.93 1.20 7.76
CA ALA A 7 -2.17 2.62 8.04
C ALA A 7 -1.48 3.56 7.03
N PHE A 8 -0.31 3.17 6.49
CA PHE A 8 0.37 3.93 5.44
C PHE A 8 -0.33 3.75 4.08
N ILE A 9 -0.67 2.51 3.72
CA ILE A 9 -1.29 2.16 2.44
C ILE A 9 -2.72 2.71 2.31
N GLU A 10 -3.47 2.79 3.42
CA GLU A 10 -4.81 3.42 3.44
C GLU A 10 -4.75 4.88 2.94
N LYS A 11 -3.71 5.61 3.33
CA LYS A 11 -3.54 7.03 2.96
C LYS A 11 -2.77 7.24 1.66
N ASN A 12 -1.87 6.32 1.33
CA ASN A 12 -1.05 6.37 0.13
C ASN A 12 -0.88 4.96 -0.45
N SER A 13 -1.90 4.53 -1.19
CA SER A 13 -1.94 3.21 -1.82
C SER A 13 -0.90 3.01 -2.93
N ARG A 14 -0.23 4.07 -3.37
CA ARG A 14 0.81 4.05 -4.42
C ARG A 14 2.21 4.29 -3.87
N ILE A 15 2.40 4.16 -2.55
CA ILE A 15 3.73 4.29 -1.94
C ILE A 15 4.65 3.19 -2.47
N ASP A 16 5.89 3.57 -2.78
CA ASP A 16 6.92 2.62 -3.17
C ASP A 16 7.31 1.74 -1.96
N ILE A 17 7.52 0.44 -2.18
CA ILE A 17 7.86 -0.51 -1.10
C ILE A 17 9.14 -0.06 -0.39
N LYS A 18 10.10 0.50 -1.13
CA LYS A 18 11.36 1.01 -0.58
C LYS A 18 11.14 2.21 0.34
N GLU A 19 10.29 3.15 -0.07
CA GLU A 19 9.93 4.31 0.75
C GLU A 19 9.15 3.88 1.99
N LEU A 20 8.24 2.91 1.83
CA LEU A 20 7.49 2.34 2.94
C LEU A 20 8.43 1.66 3.96
N ALA A 21 9.43 0.91 3.49
CA ALA A 21 10.45 0.28 4.33
C ALA A 21 11.28 1.31 5.11
N ILE A 22 11.71 2.40 4.45
CA ILE A 22 12.43 3.51 5.10
C ILE A 22 11.57 4.18 6.18
N LEU A 23 10.30 4.46 5.89
CA LEU A 23 9.37 5.08 6.85
C LEU A 23 9.08 4.19 8.06
N LEU A 24 9.03 2.88 7.84
CA LEU A 24 8.79 1.89 8.90
C LEU A 24 10.08 1.55 9.67
N GLY A 25 11.25 1.82 9.11
CA GLY A 25 12.55 1.41 9.64
C GLY A 25 12.76 -0.10 9.53
N GLU A 26 12.17 -0.73 8.51
CA GLU A 26 12.16 -2.18 8.29
C GLU A 26 12.87 -2.53 6.97
N ASP A 27 13.15 -3.82 6.75
CA ASP A 27 13.75 -4.28 5.51
C ASP A 27 12.71 -4.34 4.36
N GLU A 28 13.13 -3.97 3.15
CA GLU A 28 12.28 -3.96 1.96
C GLU A 28 11.68 -5.34 1.67
N ILE A 29 12.46 -6.41 1.89
CA ILE A 29 12.03 -7.79 1.68
C ILE A 29 10.93 -8.13 2.69
N ALA A 30 11.12 -7.79 3.96
CA ALA A 30 10.14 -8.07 5.01
C ALA A 30 8.80 -7.34 4.78
N VAL A 31 8.86 -6.11 4.26
CA VAL A 31 7.68 -5.34 3.86
C VAL A 31 6.98 -5.98 2.67
N ALA A 32 7.73 -6.38 1.64
CA ALA A 32 7.19 -7.05 0.45
C ALA A 32 6.53 -8.41 0.79
N GLU A 33 7.18 -9.23 1.62
CA GLU A 33 6.62 -10.51 2.08
C GLU A 33 5.34 -10.30 2.88
N SER A 34 5.33 -9.32 3.80
CA SER A 34 4.15 -9.00 4.59
C SER A 34 2.98 -8.55 3.70
N LEU A 35 3.26 -7.76 2.65
CA LEU A 35 2.24 -7.33 1.69
C LEU A 35 1.66 -8.51 0.92
N ALA A 36 2.52 -9.35 0.34
CA ALA A 36 2.11 -10.52 -0.40
C ALA A 36 1.26 -11.47 0.47
N GLN A 37 1.65 -11.67 1.73
CA GLN A 37 0.91 -12.52 2.66
C GLN A 37 -0.47 -11.92 3.01
N MET A 38 -0.57 -10.60 3.20
CA MET A 38 -1.84 -9.93 3.45
C MET A 38 -2.76 -9.90 2.21
N GLU A 39 -2.19 -9.88 1.00
CA GLU A 39 -2.95 -10.03 -0.25
C GLU A 39 -3.46 -11.48 -0.42
N GLU A 40 -2.64 -12.49 -0.12
CA GLU A 40 -3.03 -13.90 -0.15
C GLU A 40 -4.11 -14.24 0.90
N GLU A 41 -4.00 -13.68 2.10
CA GLU A 41 -5.00 -13.82 3.17
C GLU A 41 -6.30 -13.05 2.87
N GLY A 42 -6.33 -12.18 1.86
CA GLY A 42 -7.48 -11.33 1.54
C GLY A 42 -7.70 -10.17 2.52
N ILE A 43 -6.67 -9.79 3.29
CA ILE A 43 -6.69 -8.58 4.13
C ILE A 43 -6.57 -7.34 3.23
N ILE A 44 -5.74 -7.41 2.18
CA ILE A 44 -5.67 -6.40 1.12
C ILE A 44 -6.45 -6.93 -0.08
N CYS A 45 -7.69 -6.44 -0.25
CA CYS A 45 -8.56 -6.86 -1.35
C CYS A 45 -8.28 -6.14 -2.68
N GLY A 46 -7.42 -5.11 -2.67
CA GLY A 46 -7.09 -4.31 -3.84
C GLY A 46 -7.00 -2.82 -3.53
N TYR A 47 -6.33 -2.09 -4.43
CA TYR A 47 -6.08 -0.66 -4.29
C TYR A 47 -7.13 0.14 -5.07
N HIS A 48 -7.84 1.04 -4.39
CA HIS A 48 -8.82 1.90 -5.04
C HIS A 48 -8.11 3.06 -5.74
N THR A 49 -8.52 3.34 -6.98
CA THR A 49 -8.08 4.54 -7.72
C THR A 49 -9.11 5.64 -7.55
N LEU A 50 -8.67 6.83 -7.14
CA LEU A 50 -9.49 8.03 -7.11
C LEU A 50 -9.44 8.70 -8.49
N ILE A 51 -10.60 8.88 -9.13
CA ILE A 51 -10.72 9.48 -10.47
C ILE A 51 -11.41 10.84 -10.32
N ASP A 52 -10.75 11.87 -10.86
CA ASP A 52 -11.31 13.20 -11.00
C ASP A 52 -12.13 13.28 -12.30
N TRP A 53 -13.43 13.01 -12.21
CA TRP A 53 -14.33 12.96 -13.37
C TRP A 53 -14.53 14.32 -14.04
N ASP A 54 -14.38 15.43 -13.33
CA ASP A 54 -14.48 16.78 -13.90
C ASP A 54 -13.36 17.04 -14.92
N ARG A 55 -12.22 16.35 -14.79
CA ARG A 55 -11.10 16.44 -15.74
C ARG A 55 -11.17 15.44 -16.89
N VAL A 56 -12.13 14.52 -16.87
CA VAL A 56 -12.27 13.46 -17.89
C VAL A 56 -13.26 13.86 -18.98
N THR A 57 -14.27 14.68 -18.68
CA THR A 57 -15.21 15.21 -19.67
C THR A 57 -14.64 16.46 -20.38
N THR A 58 -14.32 16.32 -21.67
CA THR A 58 -14.05 17.44 -22.60
C THR A 58 -15.34 18.01 -23.15
#